data_AF-A0A0F9HZ31-F1
#
_entry.id   AF-A0A0F9HZ31-F1
#
_cell.length_a   1.000
_cell.length_b   1.000
_cell.length_c   1.000
_cell.angle_alpha   90.00
_cell.angle_beta   90.00
_cell.angle_gamma   90.00
#
_symmetry.space_group_name_H-M   'P 1'
#
loop_
_entity.id
_entity.type
_entity.pdbx_description
1 polymer ?
#
loop_
_entity_poly.entity_id
_entity_poly.type
_entity_poly.pdbx_seq_one_letter_code
_entity_poly.pdbx_strand_id
1 'polypeptide(L)'
;MAKKKSRRKLIKELDILFSKIVRHGGKCSRCGSRIKVQCAHVFSRRNMSVRWDFDNALPLCWRCHFWWAHKEPVEFNDYIRERMGLQAFYNLKARRLLVAQWTQSELLALKDEFKETIRGQNDA
;
A
#
# COMPACT_ATOMS: atom_id res chain seq x y z
N MET A 1 18.70 26.93 -11.77
CA MET A 1 18.69 25.64 -11.03
C MET A 1 17.25 25.24 -10.75
N ALA A 2 16.82 24.01 -11.07
CA ALA A 2 15.45 23.57 -10.80
C ALA A 2 15.19 23.47 -9.29
N LYS A 3 14.07 24.04 -8.82
CA LYS A 3 13.72 24.03 -7.39
C LYS A 3 13.50 22.58 -6.91
N LYS A 4 14.23 22.18 -5.87
CA LYS A 4 14.14 20.84 -5.28
C LYS A 4 12.69 20.57 -4.83
N LYS A 5 12.12 19.42 -5.20
CA LYS A 5 10.74 19.07 -4.81
C LYS A 5 10.61 19.01 -3.29
N SER A 6 9.48 19.48 -2.76
CA SER A 6 9.21 19.36 -1.32
C SER A 6 8.94 17.90 -0.94
N ARG A 7 9.31 17.53 0.30
CA ARG A 7 9.02 16.21 0.89
C ARG A 7 7.55 15.82 0.76
N ARG A 8 6.64 16.76 1.05
CA ARG A 8 5.19 16.58 0.92
C ARG A 8 4.78 16.18 -0.51
N LYS A 9 5.38 16.79 -1.53
CA LYS A 9 5.10 16.48 -2.93
C LYS A 9 5.58 15.07 -3.28
N LEU A 10 6.76 14.66 -2.81
CA LEU A 10 7.28 13.31 -3.01
C LEU A 10 6.40 12.24 -2.37
N ILE A 11 5.97 12.45 -1.12
CA ILE A 11 5.05 11.53 -0.43
C ILE A 11 3.75 11.35 -1.22
N LYS A 12 3.18 12.45 -1.75
CA LYS A 12 1.95 12.39 -2.57
C LYS A 12 2.18 11.61 -3.87
N GLU A 13 3.31 11.82 -4.54
CA GLU A 13 3.68 11.09 -5.76
C GLU A 13 3.84 9.59 -5.47
N LEU A 14 4.52 9.23 -4.38
CA LEU A 14 4.69 7.85 -3.93
C LEU A 14 3.35 7.18 -3.61
N ASP A 15 2.45 7.85 -2.88
CA ASP A 15 1.11 7.31 -2.59
C ASP A 15 0.33 6.97 -3.87
N ILE A 16 0.47 7.79 -4.92
CA ILE A 16 -0.19 7.56 -6.21
C ILE A 16 0.42 6.34 -6.91
N LEU A 17 1.75 6.24 -6.95
CA LEU A 17 2.44 5.13 -7.61
C LEU A 17 2.19 3.81 -6.87
N PHE A 18 2.36 3.79 -5.55
CA PHE A 18 2.06 2.64 -4.69
C PHE A 18 0.63 2.16 -4.89
N SER A 19 -0.35 3.07 -4.88
CA SER A 19 -1.76 2.74 -5.11
C SER A 19 -2.02 2.19 -6.51
N LYS A 20 -1.24 2.58 -7.54
CA LYS A 20 -1.34 1.95 -8.86
C LYS A 20 -0.83 0.52 -8.84
N ILE A 21 0.34 0.29 -8.24
CA ILE A 21 0.96 -1.04 -8.14
C ILE A 21 0.07 -2.01 -7.36
N VAL A 22 -0.43 -1.62 -6.19
CA VAL A 22 -1.32 -2.47 -5.36
C VAL A 22 -2.61 -2.84 -6.09
N ARG A 23 -3.12 -1.95 -6.94
CA ARG A 23 -4.36 -2.16 -7.70
C ARG A 23 -4.13 -2.81 -9.05
N HIS A 24 -2.90 -3.19 -9.37
CA HIS A 24 -2.61 -3.92 -10.60
C HIS A 24 -3.46 -5.20 -10.67
N GLY A 25 -3.94 -5.55 -11.87
CA GLY A 25 -4.96 -6.58 -12.09
C GLY A 25 -6.42 -6.14 -11.83
N GLY A 26 -6.64 -5.03 -11.13
CA GLY A 26 -7.94 -4.35 -11.04
C GLY A 26 -9.06 -5.18 -10.42
N LYS A 27 -8.74 -6.07 -9.48
CA LYS A 27 -9.70 -7.02 -8.87
C LYS A 27 -9.66 -6.93 -7.34
N CYS A 28 -10.82 -6.83 -6.71
CA CYS A 28 -10.94 -6.90 -5.26
C CYS A 28 -10.45 -8.26 -4.75
N SER A 29 -9.54 -8.26 -3.79
CA SER A 29 -8.97 -9.48 -3.22
C SER A 29 -9.99 -10.32 -2.45
N ARG A 30 -11.03 -9.69 -1.89
CA ARG A 30 -12.07 -10.40 -1.12
C ARG A 30 -13.19 -10.95 -2.00
N CYS A 31 -13.85 -10.08 -2.77
CA CYS A 31 -15.07 -10.43 -3.50
C CYS A 31 -14.89 -10.54 -5.02
N GLY A 32 -13.69 -10.28 -5.54
CA GLY A 32 -13.43 -10.35 -6.98
C GLY A 32 -14.02 -9.24 -7.84
N SER A 33 -14.75 -8.28 -7.26
CA SER A 33 -15.29 -7.14 -8.01
C SER A 33 -14.18 -6.30 -8.66
N ARG A 34 -14.40 -5.87 -9.89
CA ARG A 34 -13.52 -4.93 -10.63
C ARG A 34 -13.98 -3.47 -10.52
N ILE A 35 -15.08 -3.21 -9.81
CA ILE A 35 -15.69 -1.88 -9.72
C ILE A 35 -15.05 -1.08 -8.58
N LYS A 36 -14.58 0.13 -8.89
CA LYS A 36 -14.01 1.10 -7.92
C LYS A 36 -12.99 0.43 -6.99
N VAL A 37 -12.04 -0.32 -7.55
CA VAL A 37 -10.95 -0.93 -6.77
C VAL A 37 -10.01 0.15 -6.25
N GLN A 38 -9.67 0.04 -4.96
CA GLN A 38 -8.90 0.97 -4.16
C GLN A 38 -7.74 0.23 -3.48
N CYS A 39 -6.70 0.98 -3.12
CA CYS A 39 -5.61 0.51 -2.27
C CYS A 39 -6.09 0.60 -0.81
N ALA A 40 -6.44 -0.53 -0.21
CA ALA A 40 -6.78 -0.62 1.20
C ALA A 40 -5.50 -0.92 1.98
N HIS A 41 -5.24 -0.18 3.06
CA HIS A 41 -4.11 -0.42 3.95
C HIS A 41 -4.52 -1.32 5.12
N VAL A 42 -3.67 -2.28 5.50
CA VAL A 42 -3.85 -3.12 6.71
C VAL A 42 -3.61 -2.27 7.95
N PHE A 43 -2.44 -1.64 8.04
CA PHE A 43 -2.12 -0.62 9.03
C PHE A 43 -2.15 0.77 8.40
N SER A 44 -2.75 1.72 9.12
CA SER A 44 -2.93 3.11 8.65
C SER A 44 -1.68 3.68 7.99
N ARG A 45 -1.85 4.41 6.88
CA ARG A 45 -0.80 5.17 6.18
C ARG A 45 -0.04 6.16 7.08
N ARG A 46 -0.53 6.45 8.29
CA ARG A 46 0.19 7.23 9.33
C ARG A 46 1.48 6.53 9.78
N ASN A 47 1.55 5.20 9.70
CA ASN A 47 2.75 4.43 10.04
C ASN A 47 3.73 4.50 8.85
N MET A 48 4.68 5.43 8.91
CA MET A 48 5.61 5.71 7.80
C MET A 48 6.57 4.56 7.47
N SER A 49 6.81 3.63 8.41
CA SER A 49 7.66 2.44 8.23
C SER A 49 7.08 1.43 7.28
N VAL A 50 5.75 1.31 7.24
CA VAL A 50 5.03 0.33 6.41
C VAL A 50 4.09 0.99 5.40
N ARG A 51 4.15 2.32 5.23
CA ARG A 51 3.21 3.07 4.38
C ARG A 51 3.19 2.60 2.93
N TRP A 52 4.35 2.28 2.39
CA TRP A 52 4.55 1.78 1.03
C TRP A 52 5.11 0.35 1.01
N ASP A 53 4.89 -0.40 2.10
CA ASP A 53 5.15 -1.84 2.17
C ASP A 53 3.99 -2.57 1.47
N PHE A 54 4.29 -3.43 0.50
CA PHE A 54 3.27 -4.15 -0.27
C PHE A 54 2.50 -5.18 0.58
N ASP A 55 3.08 -5.70 1.66
CA ASP A 55 2.34 -6.54 2.61
C ASP A 55 1.31 -5.71 3.39
N ASN A 56 1.54 -4.40 3.54
CA ASN A 56 0.64 -3.51 4.26
C ASN A 56 -0.56 -3.04 3.42
N ALA A 57 -0.73 -3.51 2.20
CA ALA A 57 -1.85 -3.09 1.36
C ALA A 57 -2.36 -4.20 0.44
N LEU A 58 -3.63 -4.07 0.08
CA LEU A 58 -4.29 -4.99 -0.84
C LEU A 58 -5.37 -4.27 -1.65
N PRO A 59 -5.68 -4.76 -2.87
CA PRO A 59 -6.76 -4.19 -3.66
C PRO A 59 -8.11 -4.62 -3.09
N LEU A 60 -8.96 -3.66 -2.72
CA LEU A 60 -10.36 -3.89 -2.33
C LEU A 60 -11.29 -2.97 -3.13
N CYS A 61 -12.47 -3.45 -3.52
CA CYS A 61 -13.50 -2.56 -4.05
C CYS A 61 -14.01 -1.63 -2.95
N TRP A 62 -14.57 -0.48 -3.33
CA TRP A 62 -15.11 0.51 -2.38
C TRP A 62 -16.04 -0.11 -1.33
N ARG A 63 -16.90 -1.07 -1.73
CA ARG A 63 -17.81 -1.76 -0.79
C ARG A 63 -17.04 -2.56 0.26
N CYS A 64 -16.12 -3.43 -0.16
CA CYS A 64 -15.33 -4.22 0.80
C CYS A 64 -14.39 -3.34 1.63
N HIS A 65 -13.85 -2.26 1.07
CA HIS A 65 -12.95 -1.37 1.79
C HIS A 65 -13.69 -0.58 2.89
N PHE A 66 -14.77 0.12 2.54
CA PHE A 66 -15.43 1.05 3.47
C PHE A 66 -16.54 0.42 4.31
N TRP A 67 -17.28 -0.55 3.77
CA TRP A 67 -18.44 -1.13 4.44
C TRP A 67 -18.17 -2.48 5.11
N TRP A 68 -16.98 -3.05 4.88
CA TRP A 68 -16.55 -4.26 5.57
C TRP A 68 -15.25 -4.02 6.31
N ALA A 69 -14.13 -3.72 5.64
CA ALA A 69 -12.83 -3.63 6.32
C ALA A 69 -12.76 -2.56 7.42
N HIS A 70 -13.41 -1.42 7.24
CA HIS A 70 -13.50 -0.37 8.27
C HIS A 70 -14.57 -0.60 9.34
N LYS A 71 -15.62 -1.39 9.03
CA LYS A 71 -16.77 -1.59 9.92
C LYS A 71 -16.63 -2.84 10.78
N GLU A 72 -16.01 -3.87 10.22
CA GLU A 72 -15.71 -5.16 10.84
C GLU A 72 -14.19 -5.35 10.98
N PRO A 73 -13.51 -4.55 11.84
CA PRO A 73 -12.06 -4.57 11.93
C PRO A 73 -11.49 -5.90 12.44
N VAL A 74 -12.27 -6.67 13.23
CA VAL A 74 -11.88 -7.99 13.72
C VAL A 74 -11.85 -8.98 12.56
N GLU A 75 -12.94 -9.10 11.81
CA GLU A 75 -13.01 -9.96 10.62
C GLU A 75 -11.98 -9.57 9.57
N PHE A 76 -11.76 -8.28 9.36
CA PHE A 76 -10.76 -7.82 8.42
C PHE A 76 -9.36 -8.30 8.82
N ASN A 77 -9.03 -8.18 10.10
CA ASN A 77 -7.75 -8.60 10.63
C ASN A 77 -7.57 -10.13 10.58
N ASP A 78 -8.62 -10.92 10.81
CA ASP A 78 -8.58 -12.37 10.63
C ASP A 78 -8.39 -12.76 9.15
N TYR A 79 -9.15 -12.12 8.25
CA TYR A 79 -8.96 -12.29 6.81
C TYR A 79 -7.53 -11.97 6.35
N ILE A 80 -6.90 -10.91 6.87
CA ILE A 80 -5.51 -10.61 6.54
C ILE A 80 -4.58 -11.71 7.03
N ARG A 81 -4.73 -12.17 8.28
CA ARG A 81 -3.91 -13.26 8.86
C ARG A 81 -4.02 -14.55 8.06
N GLU A 82 -5.23 -14.92 7.66
CA GLU A 82 -5.48 -16.10 6.82
C GLU A 82 -4.82 -15.94 5.44
N ARG A 83 -4.94 -14.75 4.84
CA ARG A 83 -4.45 -14.48 3.49
C ARG A 83 -2.92 -14.54 3.36
N MET A 84 -2.18 -13.93 4.29
CA MET A 84 -0.71 -13.88 4.22
C MET A 84 -0.01 -14.88 5.15
N GLY A 85 -0.75 -15.53 6.04
CA GLY A 85 -0.21 -16.37 7.10
C GLY A 85 0.19 -15.56 8.34
N LEU A 86 0.11 -16.21 9.50
CA LEU A 86 0.37 -15.58 10.80
C LEU A 86 1.79 -15.02 10.91
N GLN A 87 2.80 -15.75 10.43
CA GLN A 87 4.19 -15.29 10.51
C GLN A 87 4.42 -14.01 9.71
N ALA A 88 3.90 -13.92 8.48
CA ALA A 88 4.02 -12.72 7.65
C ALA A 88 3.28 -11.53 8.30
N PHE A 89 2.10 -11.78 8.86
CA PHE A 89 1.34 -10.77 9.60
C PHE A 89 2.11 -10.23 10.81
N TYR A 90 2.72 -11.11 11.62
CA TYR A 90 3.53 -10.68 12.76
C TYR A 90 4.79 -9.93 12.34
N ASN A 91 5.44 -10.36 11.25
CA ASN A 91 6.58 -9.63 10.69
C ASN A 91 6.17 -8.21 10.25
N LEU A 92 5.05 -8.07 9.54
CA LEU A 92 4.51 -6.76 9.16
C LEU A 92 4.18 -5.91 10.39
N LYS A 93 3.56 -6.51 11.42
CA LYS A 93 3.26 -5.82 12.68
C LYS A 93 4.53 -5.35 13.39
N ALA A 94 5.61 -6.13 13.36
CA ALA A 94 6.91 -5.73 13.91
C ALA A 94 7.51 -4.57 13.12
N ARG A 95 7.53 -4.63 11.78
CA ARG A 95 8.01 -3.54 10.90
C ARG A 95 7.26 -2.24 11.14
N ARG A 96 5.95 -2.30 11.39
CA ARG A 96 5.12 -1.12 11.70
C ARG A 96 5.64 -0.33 12.91
N LEU A 97 6.19 -1.01 13.93
CA LEU A 97 6.66 -0.37 15.16
C LEU A 97 8.01 0.35 14.99
N LEU A 98 8.70 0.14 13.86
CA LEU A 98 9.95 0.84 13.56
C LEU A 98 9.72 2.33 13.33
N VAL A 99 10.67 3.14 13.79
CA VAL A 99 10.70 4.57 13.49
C VAL A 99 11.26 4.75 12.08
N ALA A 100 10.45 5.32 11.18
CA ALA A 100 10.89 5.59 9.81
C ALA A 100 11.13 7.08 9.58
N GLN A 101 12.40 7.42 9.37
CA GLN A 101 12.86 8.76 9.00
C GLN A 101 13.34 8.78 7.55
N TRP A 102 12.40 8.70 6.61
CA TRP A 102 12.72 8.80 5.18
C TRP A 102 13.42 10.12 4.89
N THR A 103 14.62 10.09 4.34
CA THR A 103 15.31 11.24 3.76
C THR A 103 14.71 11.59 2.40
N GLN A 104 15.05 12.76 1.87
CA GLN A 104 14.56 13.14 0.54
C GLN A 104 15.15 12.26 -0.58
N SER A 105 16.40 11.82 -0.44
CA SER A 105 17.07 10.92 -1.38
C SER A 105 16.40 9.55 -1.41
N GLU A 106 16.10 8.96 -0.25
CA GLU A 106 15.40 7.66 -0.19
C GLU A 106 14.00 7.73 -0.81
N LEU A 107 13.26 8.82 -0.59
CA LEU A 107 11.96 9.00 -1.26
C LEU A 107 12.07 9.13 -2.78
N LEU A 108 13.17 9.70 -3.29
CA LEU A 108 13.41 9.78 -4.73
C LEU A 108 13.77 8.41 -5.30
N ALA A 109 14.66 7.68 -4.64
CA ALA A 109 15.04 6.32 -5.03
C ALA A 109 13.81 5.39 -5.08
N LEU A 110 13.02 5.35 -3.99
CA LEU A 110 11.79 4.55 -3.93
C LEU A 110 10.79 4.92 -5.02
N LYS A 111 10.72 6.20 -5.37
CA LYS A 111 9.83 6.67 -6.43
C LYS A 111 10.28 6.16 -7.79
N ASP A 112 11.58 6.12 -8.05
CA ASP A 112 12.12 5.62 -9.30
C ASP A 112 11.94 4.09 -9.38
N GLU A 113 12.17 3.36 -8.29
CA GLU A 113 11.81 1.93 -8.18
C GLU A 113 10.35 1.67 -8.56
N PHE A 114 9.40 2.44 -7.99
CA PHE A 114 7.98 2.28 -8.32
C PHE A 114 7.63 2.59 -9.77
N LYS A 115 8.36 3.50 -10.43
CA LYS A 115 8.16 3.74 -11.87
C LYS A 115 8.62 2.53 -12.68
N GLU A 116 9.76 1.95 -12.33
CA GLU A 116 10.25 0.75 -13.02
C GLU A 116 9.31 -0.43 -12.82
N THR A 117 8.79 -0.64 -11.60
CA THR A 117 7.74 -1.64 -11.35
C THR A 117 6.53 -1.44 -12.26
N ILE A 118 6.05 -0.20 -12.41
CA ILE A 118 4.90 0.11 -13.28
C ILE A 118 5.23 -0.10 -14.75
N ARG A 119 6.46 0.19 -15.20
CA ARG A 119 6.88 -0.10 -16.58
C ARG A 119 6.83 -1.59 -16.85
N GLY A 120 7.47 -2.40 -16.00
CA GLY A 120 7.44 -3.85 -16.13
C GLY A 120 6.04 -4.46 -16.07
N GLN A 121 5.09 -3.83 -15.38
CA GLN A 121 3.68 -4.22 -15.38
C GLN A 121 2.94 -3.95 -16.69
N ASN A 122 3.41 -3.01 -17.52
CA ASN A 122 2.80 -2.70 -18.82
C ASN A 122 3.40 -3.55 -19.95
N ASP A 123 4.60 -4.10 -19.73
CA ASP A 123 5.33 -4.91 -20.69
C ASP A 123 4.96 -6.41 -20.61
N ALA A 124 4.15 -6.80 -19.62
CA ALA A 124 3.68 -8.17 -19.34
C ALA A 124 2.19 -8.34 -19.65
#